data_AF-A0A382H906-F1
#
_entry.id   AF-A0A382H906-F1
#
_cell.length_a   1.000
_cell.length_b   1.000
_cell.length_c   1.000
_cell.angle_alpha   90.00
_cell.angle_beta   90.00
_cell.angle_gamma   90.00
#
_symmetry.space_group_name_H-M   'P 1'
#
loop_
_entity.id
_entity.type
_entity.pdbx_description
1 polymer ?
#
loop_
_entity_poly.entity_id
_entity_poly.type
_entity_poly.pdbx_seq_one_letter_code
_entity_poly.pdbx_strand_id
1 'polypeptide(L)'
;ISPISPFRPRRWKGKIVSERSKIIIKNLNPKKRPISAVADNVEVRNAKNILKKINKKIFFNLLYDRNNSLQKKIKIEQLRKETNLK
;
A
#
# COMPACT_ATOMS: atom_id res chain seq x y z
N ILE A 1 0.34 -2.59 3.85
CA ILE A 1 -1.00 -2.04 4.17
C ILE A 1 -0.80 -1.03 5.28
N SER A 2 -1.09 0.23 5.01
CA SER A 2 -0.91 1.31 5.97
C SER A 2 -2.19 2.13 6.02
N PRO A 3 -2.82 2.31 7.19
CA PRO A 3 -3.93 3.25 7.32
C PRO A 3 -3.41 4.68 7.23
N ILE A 4 -4.29 5.60 6.85
CA ILE A 4 -4.06 7.04 6.98
C ILE A 4 -4.98 7.53 8.10
N SER A 5 -4.41 8.14 9.14
CA SER A 5 -5.13 8.70 10.28
C SER A 5 -6.23 7.78 10.86
N PRO A 6 -5.93 6.52 11.22
CA PRO A 6 -6.95 5.60 11.72
C PRO A 6 -7.51 6.08 13.05
N PHE A 7 -8.83 6.15 13.14
CA PHE A 7 -9.52 6.49 14.39
C PHE A 7 -9.25 5.44 15.48
N ARG A 8 -9.42 4.15 15.16
CA ARG A 8 -9.10 3.02 16.06
C ARG A 8 -8.64 1.77 15.29
N PRO A 9 -7.62 1.03 15.78
CA PRO A 9 -6.77 1.41 16.92
C PRO A 9 -5.90 2.62 16.58
N ARG A 10 -5.75 3.54 17.55
CA ARG A 10 -4.87 4.71 17.39
C ARG A 10 -3.43 4.22 17.23
N ARG A 11 -2.63 4.91 16.41
CA ARG A 11 -1.24 4.53 16.09
C ARG A 11 -1.07 3.16 15.42
N TRP A 12 -2.06 2.68 14.67
CA TRP A 12 -1.90 1.45 13.89
C TRP A 12 -0.73 1.61 12.89
N LYS A 13 0.39 0.95 13.19
CA LYS A 13 1.57 0.92 12.31
C LYS A 13 1.23 0.10 11.06
N GLY A 14 1.63 0.61 9.90
CA GLY A 14 1.52 -0.12 8.64
C GLY A 14 2.27 -1.45 8.70
N LYS A 15 1.78 -2.44 7.96
CA LYS A 15 2.37 -3.79 7.90
C LYS A 15 2.72 -4.17 6.46
N ILE A 16 3.91 -4.72 6.26
CA ILE A 16 4.31 -5.36 4.99
C ILE A 16 3.58 -6.71 4.91
N VAL A 17 3.02 -7.00 3.75
CA VAL A 17 2.32 -8.26 3.49
C VAL A 17 2.95 -8.95 2.28
N SER A 18 2.83 -10.27 2.21
CA SER A 18 3.36 -11.03 1.09
C SER A 18 2.70 -10.61 -0.22
N GLU A 19 3.47 -10.67 -1.31
CA GLU A 19 2.94 -10.49 -2.66
C GLU A 19 1.83 -11.49 -3.03
N ARG A 20 1.81 -12.67 -2.39
CA ARG A 20 0.80 -13.71 -2.60
C ARG A 20 -0.51 -13.43 -1.86
N SER A 21 -0.51 -12.45 -0.94
CA SER A 21 -1.67 -12.15 -0.12
C SER A 21 -2.78 -11.49 -0.94
N LYS A 22 -4.00 -11.99 -0.77
CA LYS A 22 -5.23 -11.35 -1.25
C LYS A 22 -5.76 -10.42 -0.17
N ILE A 23 -5.80 -9.13 -0.45
CA ILE A 23 -6.25 -8.12 0.51
C ILE A 23 -7.72 -7.83 0.21
N ILE A 24 -8.56 -7.94 1.25
CA ILE A 24 -9.99 -7.66 1.16
C ILE A 24 -10.30 -6.54 2.15
N ILE A 25 -10.83 -5.42 1.66
CA ILE A 25 -11.32 -4.32 2.48
C ILE A 25 -12.84 -4.28 2.31
N LYS A 26 -13.58 -4.37 3.42
CA LYS A 26 -15.04 -4.33 3.43
C LYS A 26 -15.52 -3.04 4.07
N ASN A 27 -16.43 -2.35 3.41
CA ASN A 27 -17.19 -1.27 4.03
C ASN A 27 -18.31 -1.88 4.87
N LEU A 28 -18.23 -1.72 6.19
CA LEU A 28 -19.22 -2.27 7.12
C LEU A 28 -20.55 -1.51 7.09
N ASN A 29 -20.56 -0.24 6.66
CA ASN A 29 -21.76 0.60 6.69
C ASN A 29 -21.88 1.45 5.42
N PRO A 30 -22.05 0.85 4.23
CA PRO A 30 -21.99 1.56 2.96
C PRO A 30 -23.09 2.60 2.75
N LYS A 31 -24.27 2.41 3.38
CA LYS A 31 -25.36 3.39 3.30
C LYS A 31 -25.07 4.66 4.12
N LYS A 32 -24.58 4.49 5.35
CA LYS A 32 -24.32 5.61 6.29
C LYS A 32 -22.95 6.26 6.05
N ARG A 33 -21.98 5.48 5.57
CA ARG A 33 -20.58 5.87 5.36
C ARG A 33 -20.12 5.35 4.01
N PRO A 34 -20.57 5.95 2.89
CA PRO A 34 -20.05 5.60 1.57
C PRO A 34 -18.54 5.91 1.51
N ILE A 35 -17.81 5.06 0.79
CA ILE A 35 -16.37 5.25 0.57
C ILE A 35 -16.07 5.20 -0.94
N SER A 36 -14.99 5.86 -1.34
CA SER A 36 -14.40 5.71 -2.67
C SER A 36 -13.16 4.81 -2.60
N ALA A 37 -12.92 4.08 -3.69
CA ALA A 37 -11.67 3.37 -3.93
C ALA A 37 -11.01 3.97 -5.18
N VAL A 38 -9.75 4.38 -5.05
CA VAL A 38 -9.00 5.02 -6.13
C VAL A 38 -7.74 4.20 -6.44
N ALA A 39 -7.47 4.00 -7.73
CA ALA A 39 -6.25 3.41 -8.24
C ALA A 39 -5.77 4.26 -9.43
N ASP A 40 -4.68 5.00 -9.22
CA ASP A 40 -4.14 5.98 -10.16
C ASP A 40 -5.20 7.01 -10.60
N ASN A 41 -5.67 6.92 -11.84
CA ASN A 41 -6.69 7.78 -12.43
C ASN A 41 -8.10 7.18 -12.43
N VAL A 42 -8.29 5.97 -11.90
CA VAL A 42 -9.59 5.29 -11.82
C VAL A 42 -10.19 5.45 -10.43
N GLU A 43 -11.38 6.06 -10.35
CA GLU A 43 -12.17 6.16 -9.13
C GLU A 43 -13.42 5.27 -9.22
N VAL A 44 -13.68 4.49 -8.16
CA VAL A 44 -14.94 3.78 -7.95
C VAL A 44 -15.61 4.32 -6.68
N ARG A 45 -16.78 4.94 -6.84
CA ARG A 45 -17.58 5.49 -5.73
C ARG A 45 -18.50 4.44 -5.11
N ASN A 46 -18.93 4.69 -3.88
CA ASN A 46 -19.85 3.82 -3.12
C ASN A 46 -19.36 2.37 -3.02
N ALA A 47 -18.05 2.17 -2.87
CA ALA A 47 -17.44 0.86 -2.84
C ALA A 47 -17.86 0.08 -1.57
N LYS A 48 -18.35 -1.15 -1.78
CA LYS A 48 -18.74 -2.07 -0.69
C LYS A 48 -17.62 -3.03 -0.34
N ASN A 49 -16.99 -3.62 -1.35
CA ASN A 49 -15.89 -4.57 -1.20
C ASN A 49 -14.76 -4.17 -2.15
N ILE A 50 -13.55 -4.06 -1.63
CA ILE A 50 -12.34 -3.82 -2.41
C ILE A 50 -11.46 -5.06 -2.30
N LEU A 51 -11.10 -5.62 -3.46
CA LEU A 51 -10.18 -6.74 -3.59
C LEU A 51 -8.90 -6.27 -4.26
N LYS A 52 -7.77 -6.43 -3.58
CA LYS A 52 -6.44 -6.13 -4.11
C LYS A 52 -5.62 -7.41 -4.20
N LYS A 53 -5.05 -7.64 -5.38
CA LYS A 53 -4.08 -8.70 -5.69
C LYS A 53 -3.00 -8.15 -6.62
N ILE A 54 -1.82 -8.74 -6.60
CA ILE A 54 -0.77 -8.43 -7.57
C ILE A 54 -1.05 -9.17 -8.87
N ASN A 55 -0.92 -8.48 -9.99
CA ASN A 55 -0.93 -9.09 -11.31
C ASN A 55 0.51 -9.41 -11.75
N LYS A 56 0.87 -10.70 -11.70
CA LYS A 56 2.20 -11.19 -12.09
C LYS A 56 2.40 -11.30 -13.61
N LYS A 57 1.50 -10.77 -14.44
CA LYS A 57 1.69 -10.73 -15.90
C LYS A 57 2.29 -9.43 -16.39
N ILE A 58 2.32 -8.40 -15.54
CA ILE A 58 2.76 -7.06 -15.88
C ILE A 58 4.15 -6.87 -15.28
N PHE A 59 5.13 -6.59 -16.13
CA PHE A 59 6.52 -6.33 -15.74
C PHE A 59 7.05 -5.12 -16.50
N PHE A 60 7.97 -4.40 -15.87
CA PHE A 60 8.62 -3.22 -16.46
C PHE A 60 10.13 -3.37 -16.28
N ASN A 61 10.88 -3.05 -17.33
CA ASN A 61 12.33 -2.96 -17.24
C ASN A 61 12.69 -1.62 -16.60
N LEU A 62 13.17 -1.67 -15.36
CA LEU A 62 13.65 -0.49 -14.67
C LEU A 62 15.15 -0.29 -14.99
N LEU A 63 15.46 0.78 -15.70
CA LEU A 63 16.84 1.17 -16.00
C LEU A 63 17.45 1.87 -14.77
N TYR A 64 18.63 1.43 -14.35
CA TYR A 64 19.37 2.05 -13.25
C TYR A 64 20.86 2.06 -13.57
N ASP A 65 21.58 3.05 -13.03
CA ASP A 65 23.04 3.15 -13.15
C ASP A 65 23.73 2.13 -12.22
N ARG A 66 24.66 1.35 -12.76
CA ARG A 66 25.42 0.34 -11.99
C ARG A 66 26.12 0.94 -10.76
N ASN A 67 26.57 2.19 -10.85
CA ASN A 67 27.26 2.89 -9.75
C ASN A 67 26.31 3.36 -8.64
N ASN A 68 25.01 3.49 -8.95
CA ASN A 68 23.95 3.90 -8.04
C ASN A 68 22.80 2.87 -8.04
N SER A 69 23.10 1.68 -7.53
CA SER A 69 22.15 0.57 -7.55
C SER A 69 20.88 0.87 -6.76
N LEU A 70 19.74 0.45 -7.30
CA LEU A 70 18.44 0.55 -6.64
C LEU A 70 18.46 -0.12 -5.26
N GLN A 71 19.14 -1.26 -5.14
CA GLN A 71 19.27 -1.99 -3.88
C GLN A 71 19.94 -1.15 -2.79
N LYS A 72 21.01 -0.42 -3.13
CA LYS A 72 21.69 0.50 -2.20
C LYS A 72 20.74 1.60 -1.73
N LYS A 73 19.96 2.18 -2.65
CA LYS A 73 18.96 3.21 -2.31
C LYS A 73 17.86 2.67 -1.40
N ILE A 74 17.28 1.51 -1.73
CA ILE A 74 16.23 0.87 -0.92
C ILE A 74 16.74 0.60 0.51
N LYS A 75 17.95 0.07 0.64
CA LYS A 75 18.53 -0.28 1.95
C LYS A 75 18.77 0.97 2.81
N ILE A 76 19.27 2.05 2.21
CA ILE A 76 19.43 3.34 2.90
C ILE A 76 18.08 3.89 3.36
N GLU A 77 17.05 3.86 2.52
CA GLU A 77 15.72 4.35 2.89
C GLU A 77 15.06 3.52 4.00
N GLN A 78 15.27 2.19 3.99
CA GLN A 78 14.80 1.30 5.06
C GLN A 78 15.51 1.61 6.38
N LEU A 79 16.84 1.69 6.38
CA LEU A 79 17.64 2.01 7.57
C LEU A 79 17.30 3.40 8.15
N ARG A 80 17.15 4.43 7.30
CA ARG A 80 16.75 5.78 7.74
C ARG A 80 15.37 5.80 8.40
N LYS A 81 14.43 4.98 7.91
CA LYS A 81 13.12 4.82 8.55
C LYS A 81 13.24 4.11 9.90
N GLU A 82 14.14 3.15 10.05
CA GLU A 82 14.39 2.48 11.34
C GLU A 82 15.00 3.41 12.39
N THR A 83 15.92 4.30 12.00
CA THR A 83 16.51 5.30 12.92
C THR A 83 15.53 6.40 13.32
N ASN A 84 14.63 6.84 12.43
CA ASN A 84 13.60 7.84 12.76
C ASN A 84 12.40 7.27 13.53
N LEU A 85 12.35 5.95 13.73
CA LEU A 85 11.31 5.25 14.52
C LEU A 85 11.76 4.93 15.95
N LYS A 86 12.95 5.39 16.36
CA LYS A 86 13.42 5.42 17.75
C LYS A 86 13.14 6.79 18.39
#